data_AF-A0A8X8AH14-F1
#
_entry.id   AF-A0A8X8AH14-F1
#
_cell.length_a   1.000
_cell.length_b   1.000
_cell.length_c   1.000
_cell.angle_alpha   90.00
_cell.angle_beta   90.00
_cell.angle_gamma   90.00
#
_symmetry.space_group_name_H-M   'P 1'
#
loop_
_entity.id
_entity.type
_entity.pdbx_description
1 polymer ?
#
loop_
_entity_poly.entity_id
_entity_poly.type
_entity_poly.pdbx_seq_one_letter_code
_entity_poly.pdbx_strand_id
1 'polypeptide(L)'
;MASKPSTLCCSSYSKKGHRVHPTAAPRCPFPDAWVGNALKTGLFDYVWVQFYNNPPCQYASGEVTNLQDAWKQRTSAIPASKIFLGLPASPEAAGSGFIPVPDLTLRTLPDVKMKSLKFAGLSITYSVKDHSSGSQ
;
A
#
# COMPACT_ATOMS: atom_id res chain seq x y z
N MET A 1 23.35 -6.56 -28.98
CA MET A 1 22.84 -5.18 -28.84
C MET A 1 21.95 -5.14 -27.61
N ALA A 2 22.47 -4.65 -26.48
CA ALA A 2 21.71 -4.53 -25.24
C ALA A 2 20.99 -3.18 -25.25
N SER A 3 19.66 -3.21 -25.32
CA SER A 3 18.79 -2.06 -25.10
C SER A 3 19.07 -1.50 -23.70
N LYS A 4 19.73 -0.34 -23.63
CA LYS A 4 19.99 0.37 -22.38
C LYS A 4 18.67 0.50 -21.61
N PRO A 5 18.56 -0.06 -20.39
CA PRO A 5 17.37 0.11 -19.60
C PRO A 5 17.25 1.59 -19.30
N SER A 6 16.08 2.15 -19.60
CA SER A 6 15.68 3.53 -19.35
C SER A 6 16.24 4.00 -18.02
N THR A 7 17.22 4.90 -18.08
CA THR A 7 17.75 5.59 -16.91
C THR A 7 16.57 6.13 -16.11
N LEU A 8 16.36 5.60 -14.89
CA LEU A 8 15.29 6.04 -14.01
C LEU A 8 15.27 7.57 -13.94
N CYS A 9 14.19 8.17 -14.43
CA CYS A 9 14.00 9.62 -14.59
C CYS A 9 14.36 10.40 -13.31
N CYS A 10 14.16 9.80 -12.14
CA CYS A 10 14.39 10.44 -10.84
C CYS A 10 15.86 10.51 -10.42
N SER A 11 16.75 9.66 -10.94
CA SER A 11 18.17 9.66 -10.52
C SER A 11 18.93 10.88 -11.05
N SER A 12 18.58 11.35 -12.25
CA SER A 12 19.13 12.59 -12.82
C SER A 12 18.70 13.84 -12.05
N TYR A 13 17.44 13.88 -11.59
CA TYR A 13 16.88 15.02 -10.87
C TYR A 13 17.46 15.15 -9.46
N SER A 14 17.70 14.01 -8.79
CA SER A 14 18.32 14.00 -7.46
C SER A 14 19.76 14.53 -7.44
N LYS A 15 20.48 14.40 -8.56
CA LYS A 15 21.87 14.88 -8.72
C LYS A 15 21.97 16.40 -8.86
N LYS A 16 20.86 17.11 -9.06
CA LYS A 16 20.80 18.59 -9.11
C LYS A 16 20.60 19.24 -7.72
N GLY A 17 20.75 18.49 -6.63
CA GLY A 17 20.59 19.00 -5.26
C GLY A 17 19.15 18.98 -4.74
N HIS A 18 18.18 18.54 -5.55
CA HIS A 18 16.79 18.36 -5.13
C HIS A 18 16.59 16.94 -4.59
N ARG A 19 16.28 16.79 -3.29
CA ARG A 19 15.92 15.48 -2.73
C ARG A 19 14.60 15.00 -3.33
N VAL A 20 14.64 13.86 -4.01
CA VAL A 20 13.45 13.17 -4.52
C VAL A 20 13.19 11.97 -3.63
N HIS A 21 11.97 11.87 -3.12
CA HIS A 21 11.50 10.72 -2.33
C HIS A 21 10.63 9.85 -3.24
N PRO A 22 11.18 8.81 -3.88
CA PRO A 22 10.41 7.93 -4.73
C PRO A 22 9.39 7.13 -3.92
N THR A 23 8.19 7.04 -4.49
CA THR A 23 7.00 6.47 -3.88
C THR A 23 6.42 5.39 -4.78
N ALA A 24 5.86 4.33 -4.21
CA ALA A 24 5.15 3.29 -4.98
C ALA A 24 3.86 2.86 -4.29
N ALA A 25 2.80 2.68 -5.07
CA ALA A 25 1.51 2.19 -4.57
C ALA A 25 1.12 0.84 -5.23
N PRO A 26 1.80 -0.27 -4.91
CA PRO A 26 1.48 -1.57 -5.49
C PRO A 26 0.10 -2.05 -5.05
N ARG A 27 -0.51 -2.91 -5.87
CA ARG A 27 -1.67 -3.69 -5.43
C ARG A 27 -1.22 -4.72 -4.41
N CYS A 28 -2.18 -5.22 -3.65
CA CYS A 28 -1.88 -6.20 -2.63
C CYS A 28 -1.34 -7.55 -3.15
N PRO A 29 -1.74 -8.14 -4.30
CA PRO A 29 -1.10 -9.36 -4.81
C PRO A 29 0.41 -9.21 -5.00
N PHE A 30 1.21 -10.22 -4.64
CA PHE A 30 2.67 -10.14 -4.70
C PHE A 30 3.30 -11.36 -5.37
N PRO A 31 4.29 -11.13 -6.27
CA PRO A 31 4.82 -9.82 -6.68
C PRO A 31 3.81 -9.00 -7.50
N ASP A 32 3.82 -7.67 -7.33
CA ASP A 32 2.97 -6.79 -8.14
C ASP A 32 3.41 -6.84 -9.61
N ALA A 33 2.46 -6.98 -10.53
CA ALA A 33 2.74 -7.19 -11.94
C ALA A 33 3.46 -6.02 -12.63
N TRP A 34 3.27 -4.80 -12.13
CA TRP A 34 3.75 -3.57 -12.77
C TRP A 34 4.96 -3.00 -12.06
N VAL A 35 4.93 -2.98 -10.73
CA VAL A 35 5.99 -2.38 -9.90
C VAL A 35 6.80 -3.41 -9.12
N GLY A 36 6.52 -4.72 -9.24
CA GLY A 36 7.19 -5.77 -8.47
C GLY A 36 8.71 -5.79 -8.65
N ASN A 37 9.21 -5.62 -9.87
CA ASN A 37 10.66 -5.56 -10.13
C ASN A 37 11.28 -4.27 -9.57
N ALA A 38 10.56 -3.14 -9.66
CA ALA A 38 11.02 -1.88 -9.11
C ALA A 38 11.06 -1.91 -7.58
N LEU A 39 10.09 -2.56 -6.91
CA LEU A 39 10.07 -2.68 -5.45
C LEU A 39 11.29 -3.44 -4.91
N LYS A 40 11.81 -4.41 -5.67
CA LYS A 40 13.00 -5.19 -5.29
C LYS A 40 14.30 -4.39 -5.34
N THR A 41 14.34 -3.26 -6.04
CA THR A 41 15.57 -2.46 -6.15
C THR A 41 15.91 -1.71 -4.86
N GLY A 42 14.99 -1.64 -3.90
CA GLY A 42 15.18 -0.90 -2.64
C GLY A 42 15.28 0.62 -2.82
N LEU A 43 14.82 1.13 -3.96
CA LEU A 43 14.89 2.56 -4.26
C LEU A 43 13.75 3.37 -3.63
N PHE A 44 12.66 2.73 -3.20
CA PHE A 44 11.48 3.43 -2.67
C PHE A 44 11.60 3.71 -1.17
N ASP A 45 11.48 4.98 -0.80
CA ASP A 45 11.48 5.40 0.61
C ASP A 45 10.16 5.02 1.30
N TYR A 46 9.07 5.19 0.56
CA TYR A 46 7.71 5.03 1.04
C TYR A 46 6.93 4.13 0.08
N VAL A 47 6.15 3.21 0.64
CA VAL A 47 5.31 2.28 -0.14
C VAL A 47 3.91 2.21 0.44
N TRP A 48 2.89 2.35 -0.40
CA TRP A 48 1.47 2.33 -0.03
C TRP A 48 0.81 1.11 -0.64
N VAL A 49 0.73 0.01 0.10
CA VAL A 49 0.16 -1.22 -0.46
C VAL A 49 -1.36 -1.12 -0.40
N GLN A 50 -2.04 -1.34 -1.54
CA GLN A 50 -3.49 -1.23 -1.65
C GLN A 50 -4.18 -2.55 -1.27
N PHE A 51 -4.78 -2.61 -0.07
CA PHE A 51 -5.46 -3.80 0.49
C PHE A 51 -6.97 -3.84 0.19
N TYR A 52 -7.34 -3.47 -1.05
CA TYR A 52 -8.72 -3.43 -1.53
C TYR A 52 -8.81 -3.88 -2.98
N ASN A 53 -10.01 -4.19 -3.48
CA ASN A 53 -10.26 -4.76 -4.81
C ASN A 53 -9.45 -6.04 -5.15
N ASN A 54 -9.00 -6.79 -4.15
CA ASN A 54 -8.19 -8.00 -4.30
C ASN A 54 -8.56 -9.02 -3.19
N PRO A 55 -9.58 -9.88 -3.40
CA PRO A 55 -10.08 -10.85 -2.42
C PRO A 55 -9.04 -11.69 -1.68
N PRO A 56 -7.96 -12.21 -2.32
CA PRO A 56 -7.00 -13.08 -1.66
C PRO A 56 -6.21 -12.42 -0.52
N CYS A 57 -6.23 -11.10 -0.45
CA CYS A 57 -5.34 -10.38 0.45
C CYS A 57 -5.93 -9.07 1.00
N GLN A 58 -7.23 -8.88 0.85
CA GLN A 58 -7.97 -7.78 1.48
C GLN A 58 -8.74 -8.29 2.71
N TYR A 59 -9.36 -7.37 3.43
CA TYR A 59 -10.35 -7.70 4.45
C TYR A 59 -11.67 -8.18 3.81
N ALA A 60 -12.31 -9.18 4.42
CA ALA A 60 -13.60 -9.68 3.97
C ALA A 60 -14.52 -9.93 5.18
N SER A 61 -15.51 -9.05 5.38
CA SER A 61 -16.66 -9.21 6.30
C SER A 61 -16.40 -10.06 7.57
N GLY A 62 -15.49 -9.60 8.44
CA GLY A 62 -15.12 -10.26 9.70
C GLY A 62 -13.80 -11.04 9.64
N GLU A 63 -13.33 -11.39 8.45
CA GLU A 63 -12.07 -12.10 8.23
C GLU A 63 -10.93 -11.12 7.92
N VAL A 64 -10.01 -11.01 8.88
CA VAL A 64 -8.82 -10.13 8.82
C VAL A 64 -7.54 -10.89 8.44
N THR A 65 -7.57 -12.22 8.52
CA THR A 65 -6.39 -13.11 8.38
C THR A 65 -5.66 -12.91 7.06
N ASN A 66 -6.39 -12.86 5.94
CA ASN A 66 -5.81 -12.67 4.60
C ASN A 66 -5.03 -11.35 4.49
N LEU A 67 -5.59 -10.27 5.05
CA LEU A 67 -4.91 -8.97 5.08
C LEU A 67 -3.68 -9.01 5.96
N GLN A 68 -3.77 -9.60 7.15
CA GLN A 68 -2.63 -9.70 8.08
C GLN A 68 -1.48 -10.53 7.51
N ASP A 69 -1.77 -11.65 6.86
CA ASP A 69 -0.75 -12.51 6.28
C ASP A 69 -0.10 -11.87 5.05
N ALA A 70 -0.90 -11.23 4.20
CA ALA A 70 -0.38 -10.42 3.12
C ALA A 70 0.48 -9.27 3.66
N TRP A 71 0.04 -8.57 4.70
CA TRP A 71 0.81 -7.50 5.34
C TRP A 71 2.18 -7.98 5.80
N LYS A 72 2.24 -9.08 6.56
CA LYS A 72 3.51 -9.70 6.99
C LYS A 72 4.42 -9.97 5.79
N GLN A 73 3.86 -10.58 4.73
CA GLN A 73 4.62 -10.89 3.52
C GLN A 73 5.17 -9.62 2.85
N ARG A 74 4.39 -8.53 2.74
CA ARG A 74 4.85 -7.26 2.16
C ARG A 74 5.97 -6.64 2.99
N THR A 75 5.80 -6.58 4.31
CA THR A 75 6.78 -5.93 5.19
C THR A 75 8.12 -6.67 5.23
N SER A 76 8.09 -8.00 5.05
CA SER A 76 9.31 -8.82 4.95
C SER A 76 9.96 -8.73 3.57
N ALA A 77 9.17 -8.71 2.49
CA ALA A 77 9.69 -8.82 1.13
C ALA A 77 10.07 -7.47 0.49
N ILE A 78 9.49 -6.35 0.94
CA ILE A 78 9.75 -5.03 0.36
C ILE A 78 10.88 -4.33 1.12
N PRO A 79 12.02 -4.06 0.47
CA PRO A 79 13.12 -3.28 1.05
C PRO A 79 12.80 -1.77 0.99
N ALA A 80 11.83 -1.33 1.79
CA ALA A 80 11.47 0.08 1.94
C ALA A 80 11.58 0.52 3.40
N SER A 81 11.82 1.81 3.61
CA SER A 81 11.96 2.43 4.94
C SER A 81 10.61 2.51 5.66
N LYS A 82 9.55 2.85 4.92
CA LYS A 82 8.21 3.08 5.46
C LYS A 82 7.15 2.47 4.55
N ILE A 83 6.24 1.71 5.15
CA ILE A 83 5.13 1.05 4.45
C ILE A 83 3.82 1.50 5.10
N PHE A 84 2.88 1.93 4.27
CA PHE A 84 1.53 2.34 4.64
C PHE A 84 0.52 1.28 4.25
N LEU A 85 -0.50 1.11 5.09
CA LEU A 85 -1.65 0.25 4.82
C LEU A 85 -2.70 1.07 4.05
N GLY A 86 -2.86 0.79 2.76
CA GLY A 86 -3.84 1.45 1.90
C GLY A 86 -5.23 0.82 2.02
N LEU A 87 -6.21 1.61 2.43
CA LEU A 87 -7.59 1.20 2.68
C LEU A 87 -8.59 2.16 1.99
N PRO A 88 -9.78 1.69 1.63
CA PRO A 88 -10.84 2.58 1.13
C PRO A 88 -11.49 3.34 2.29
N ALA A 89 -11.87 4.60 2.05
CA ALA A 89 -12.53 5.47 3.03
C ALA A 89 -13.93 5.00 3.41
N SER A 90 -14.60 4.38 2.44
CA SER A 90 -16.02 4.02 2.48
C SER A 90 -16.23 2.73 1.66
N PRO A 91 -17.37 2.04 1.83
CA PRO A 91 -17.78 0.96 0.93
C PRO A 91 -17.90 1.41 -0.53
N GLU A 92 -18.15 2.69 -0.79
CA GLU A 92 -18.30 3.25 -2.14
C GLU A 92 -16.95 3.59 -2.79
N ALA A 93 -15.90 3.77 -2.00
CA ALA A 93 -14.56 4.12 -2.48
C ALA A 93 -13.83 2.95 -3.19
N ALA A 94 -14.28 1.71 -2.99
CA ALA A 94 -13.73 0.53 -3.67
C ALA A 94 -14.82 -0.54 -3.86
N GLY A 95 -14.67 -1.41 -4.86
CA GLY A 95 -15.60 -2.53 -5.06
C GLY A 95 -15.56 -3.57 -3.94
N SER A 96 -14.46 -3.66 -3.20
CA SER A 96 -14.32 -4.54 -2.03
C SER A 96 -13.13 -4.16 -1.14
N GLY A 97 -13.11 -4.68 0.10
CA GLY A 97 -11.98 -4.51 1.04
C GLY A 97 -12.14 -3.36 2.04
N PHE A 98 -13.34 -2.78 2.14
CA PHE A 98 -13.66 -1.82 3.20
C PHE A 98 -13.67 -2.50 4.58
N ILE A 99 -13.03 -1.85 5.54
CA ILE A 99 -12.92 -2.32 6.93
C ILE A 99 -13.71 -1.38 7.81
N PRO A 100 -14.77 -1.86 8.50
CA PRO A 100 -15.45 -1.08 9.52
C PRO A 100 -14.47 -0.59 10.59
N VAL A 101 -14.66 0.64 11.09
CA VAL A 101 -13.79 1.26 12.10
C VAL A 101 -13.54 0.37 13.33
N PRO A 102 -14.55 -0.35 13.89
CA PRO A 102 -14.31 -1.26 15.01
C PRO A 102 -13.33 -2.39 14.68
N ASP A 103 -13.45 -2.99 13.50
CA ASP A 103 -12.56 -4.08 13.08
C ASP A 103 -11.16 -3.59 12.71
N LEU A 104 -11.07 -2.40 12.13
CA LEU A 104 -9.80 -1.74 11.86
C LEU A 104 -9.02 -1.49 13.16
N THR A 105 -9.68 -0.91 14.16
CA THR A 105 -9.05 -0.50 15.42
C THR A 105 -8.75 -1.67 16.36
N LEU A 106 -9.65 -2.65 16.45
CA LEU A 106 -9.53 -3.76 17.40
C LEU A 106 -8.79 -4.97 16.85
N ARG A 107 -8.90 -5.26 15.54
CA ARG A 107 -8.36 -6.51 14.95
C ARG A 107 -7.20 -6.27 14.00
N THR A 108 -7.21 -5.17 13.25
CA THR A 108 -6.24 -4.94 12.17
C THR A 108 -5.01 -4.17 12.66
N LEU A 109 -5.21 -2.99 13.26
CA LEU A 109 -4.12 -2.08 13.63
C LEU A 109 -3.15 -2.64 14.69
N PRO A 110 -3.59 -3.36 15.74
CA PRO A 110 -2.67 -3.90 16.74
C PRO A 110 -1.65 -4.84 16.09
N ASP A 111 -2.12 -5.73 15.22
CA ASP A 111 -1.28 -6.69 14.51
C ASP A 111 -0.34 -6.02 13.49
N VAL A 112 -0.87 -5.08 12.70
CA VAL A 112 -0.10 -4.34 11.70
C VAL A 112 1.04 -3.54 12.34
N LYS A 113 0.79 -2.90 13.49
CA LYS A 113 1.77 -2.11 14.24
C LYS A 113 2.79 -2.99 14.97
N MET A 114 2.35 -4.04 15.65
CA MET A 114 3.26 -4.89 16.43
C MET A 114 4.18 -5.73 15.55
N LYS A 115 3.71 -6.17 14.38
CA LYS A 115 4.46 -7.11 13.52
C LYS A 115 5.45 -6.41 12.56
N SER A 116 5.46 -5.08 12.49
CA SER A 116 6.32 -4.38 11.54
C SER A 116 6.77 -3.00 12.02
N LEU A 117 8.08 -2.85 12.23
CA LEU A 117 8.73 -1.55 12.44
C LEU A 117 8.67 -0.62 11.21
N LYS A 118 8.34 -1.19 10.03
CA LYS A 118 8.17 -0.44 8.78
C LYS A 118 6.79 0.20 8.69
N PHE A 119 5.83 -0.16 9.55
CA PHE A 119 4.51 0.47 9.54
C PHE A 119 4.64 1.97 9.80
N ALA A 120 4.13 2.77 8.86
CA ALA A 120 4.24 4.22 8.88
C ALA A 120 2.89 4.92 9.07
N GLY A 121 1.79 4.24 8.77
CA GLY A 121 0.45 4.80 8.90
C GLY A 121 -0.56 4.17 7.94
N LEU A 122 -1.75 4.77 7.91
CA LEU A 122 -2.81 4.45 6.96
C LEU A 122 -2.75 5.39 5.76
N SER A 123 -3.17 4.90 4.61
CA SER A 123 -3.49 5.73 3.44
C SER A 123 -4.90 5.42 3.00
N ILE A 124 -5.67 6.47 2.75
CA ILE A 124 -7.09 6.38 2.49
C ILE A 124 -7.34 6.74 1.03
N THR A 125 -8.01 5.84 0.30
CA THR A 125 -8.53 6.13 -1.03
C THR A 125 -9.95 6.66 -0.91
N TYR A 126 -10.22 7.80 -1.53
CA TYR A 126 -11.53 8.41 -1.62
C TYR A 126 -12.02 8.39 -3.07
N SER A 127 -13.32 8.26 -3.27
CA SER A 127 -14.00 8.47 -4.54
C SER A 127 -14.77 9.80 -4.51
N VAL A 128 -15.01 10.40 -5.67
CA VAL A 128 -15.78 11.66 -5.77
C VAL A 128 -17.20 11.50 -5.22
N LYS A 129 -17.73 10.27 -5.15
CA LYS A 129 -19.03 9.95 -4.55
C LYS A 129 -19.05 10.07 -3.02
N ASP A 130 -17.88 10.10 -2.38
CA ASP A 130 -17.75 10.29 -0.93
C ASP A 130 -18.09 11.74 -0.50
N HIS A 131 -18.12 12.70 -1.44
CA HIS A 131 -18.52 14.08 -1.13
C HIS A 131 -20.02 14.19 -0.82
N SER A 132 -20.83 13.19 -1.21
CA SER A 132 -22.28 13.17 -1.01
C SER A 132 -22.75 12.38 0.22
N SER A 133 -21.86 11.64 0.90
CA SER A 133 -22.21 10.83 2.08
C SER A 133 -21.94 11.51 3.42
N GLY A 134 -21.38 12.73 3.41
CA GLY A 134 -21.16 13.57 4.61
C GLY A 134 -22.37 14.39 5.04
N SER A 135 -23.53 14.18 4.43
CA SER A 135 -24.77 14.92 4.72
C SER A 135 -25.99 14.01 4.66
N GLN A 136 -26.11 13.08 5.60
CA GLN A 136 -27.39 12.59 6.15
C GLN A 136 -27.18 12.21 7.62
#